data_AF-A0A8D8C4K1-F1
#
_entry.id   AF-A0A8D8C4K1-F1
#
_cell.length_a   1.000
_cell.length_b   1.000
_cell.length_c   1.000
_cell.angle_alpha   90.00
_cell.angle_beta   90.00
_cell.angle_gamma   90.00
#
_symmetry.space_group_name_H-M   'P 1'
#
loop_
_entity.id
_entity.type
_entity.pdbx_description
1 polymer ?
#
loop_
_entity_poly.entity_id
_entity_poly.type
_entity_poly.pdbx_seq_one_letter_code
_entity_poly.pdbx_strand_id
1 'polypeptide(L)'
;MEQLEDEGSSSGRGLSGVDKYELDWRNILTIANDRTLYDLRHMAVRGDLRASPFRSLCWAVFMGALKPPSSEWVKQREAHREDYLQLKDRYMLNPHLNTDGSDDPLSQSSESLWNQHFCDQELCAVIKQDVVRTFPGVDFFRKAPIQDMMTNILFCYARRYPKMCYRQGMHEILAPLIFVIHSDQQAMAHIQELDPTVDPNLVTILNPSHLEEDSFSIFSQIMDRIASFYRITDL
;
A
#
# COMPACT_ATOMS: atom_id res chain seq x y z
N MET A 1 -59.76 -28.07 -24.96
CA MET A 1 -58.55 -28.19 -25.80
C MET A 1 -57.96 -26.80 -25.87
N GLU A 2 -57.28 -26.43 -24.78
CA GLU A 2 -55.81 -26.42 -24.70
C GLU A 2 -55.23 -25.32 -25.59
N GLN A 3 -55.10 -24.13 -24.98
CA GLN A 3 -54.11 -23.15 -25.37
C GLN A 3 -52.78 -23.63 -24.79
N LEU A 4 -51.82 -23.92 -25.68
CA LEU A 4 -50.42 -24.10 -25.33
C LEU A 4 -49.83 -22.70 -25.19
N GLU A 5 -49.65 -22.24 -23.95
CA GLU A 5 -48.78 -21.10 -23.65
C GLU A 5 -47.34 -21.60 -23.56
N ASP A 6 -46.50 -20.94 -24.37
CA ASP A 6 -45.07 -21.11 -24.55
C ASP A 6 -44.33 -20.65 -23.29
N GLU A 7 -43.84 -21.59 -22.46
CA GLU A 7 -42.92 -21.28 -21.35
C GLU A 7 -41.51 -21.02 -21.88
N GLY A 8 -41.32 -19.82 -22.42
CA GLY A 8 -40.02 -19.24 -22.75
C GLY A 8 -39.56 -18.22 -21.70
N SER A 9 -39.54 -18.56 -20.41
CA SER A 9 -38.96 -17.67 -19.38
C SER A 9 -37.45 -17.85 -19.31
N SER A 10 -36.75 -17.19 -20.24
CA SER A 10 -35.33 -16.86 -20.12
C SER A 10 -35.11 -15.94 -18.91
N SER A 11 -35.01 -16.54 -17.73
CA SER A 11 -34.59 -15.84 -16.51
C SER A 11 -33.11 -15.51 -16.59
N GLY A 12 -32.78 -14.30 -17.05
CA GLY A 12 -31.45 -13.73 -16.92
C GLY A 12 -31.10 -13.55 -15.45
N ARG A 13 -30.51 -14.57 -14.81
CA ARG A 13 -29.91 -14.41 -13.48
C ARG A 13 -28.73 -13.46 -13.61
N GLY A 14 -28.84 -12.27 -13.04
CA GLY A 14 -27.71 -11.36 -12.88
C GLY A 14 -26.58 -12.06 -12.10
N LEU A 15 -25.33 -11.74 -12.43
CA LEU A 15 -24.15 -12.24 -11.73
C LEU A 15 -24.24 -11.88 -10.23
N SER A 16 -23.87 -12.81 -9.36
CA SER A 16 -23.74 -12.51 -7.93
C SER A 16 -22.60 -11.51 -7.68
N GLY A 17 -22.55 -10.92 -6.48
CA GLY A 17 -21.46 -10.02 -6.10
C GLY A 17 -20.08 -10.69 -6.17
N VAL A 18 -20.01 -11.97 -5.80
CA VAL A 18 -18.80 -12.79 -5.88
C VAL A 18 -18.42 -13.03 -7.34
N ASP A 19 -19.37 -13.48 -8.18
CA ASP A 19 -19.11 -13.73 -9.60
C ASP A 19 -18.59 -12.47 -10.32
N LYS A 20 -19.17 -11.31 -9.99
CA LYS A 20 -18.72 -10.03 -10.54
C LYS A 20 -17.30 -9.69 -10.09
N TYR A 21 -16.99 -9.86 -8.80
CA TYR A 21 -15.65 -9.59 -8.27
C TYR A 21 -14.59 -10.48 -8.91
N GLU A 22 -14.87 -11.77 -9.08
CA GLU A 22 -13.98 -12.70 -9.77
C GLU A 22 -13.82 -12.38 -11.26
N LEU A 23 -14.91 -11.96 -11.93
CA LEU A 23 -14.83 -11.52 -13.32
C LEU A 23 -13.93 -10.29 -13.46
N ASP A 24 -14.07 -9.31 -12.56
CA ASP A 24 -13.21 -8.14 -12.51
C ASP A 24 -11.75 -8.54 -12.24
N TRP A 25 -11.50 -9.54 -11.39
CA TRP A 25 -10.16 -10.08 -11.14
C TRP A 25 -9.53 -10.68 -12.40
N ARG A 26 -10.26 -11.54 -13.12
CA ARG A 26 -9.81 -12.15 -14.39
C ARG A 26 -9.52 -11.07 -15.45
N ASN A 27 -10.35 -10.02 -15.49
CA ASN A 27 -10.12 -8.88 -16.37
C ASN A 27 -8.80 -8.16 -16.04
N ILE A 28 -8.52 -7.89 -14.76
CA ILE A 28 -7.24 -7.31 -14.33
C ILE A 28 -6.05 -8.17 -14.77
N LEU A 29 -6.10 -9.49 -14.55
CA LEU A 29 -5.04 -10.40 -14.98
C LEU A 29 -4.78 -10.35 -16.50
N THR A 30 -5.83 -10.09 -17.28
CA THR A 30 -5.76 -10.00 -18.74
C THR A 30 -5.18 -8.66 -19.22
N ILE A 31 -5.56 -7.54 -18.59
CA ILE A 31 -5.16 -6.20 -19.04
C ILE A 31 -3.88 -5.68 -18.38
N ALA A 32 -3.43 -6.29 -17.29
CA ALA A 32 -2.21 -5.92 -16.59
C ALA A 32 -1.01 -6.74 -17.06
N ASN A 33 -0.81 -6.82 -18.37
CA ASN A 33 0.38 -7.45 -18.97
C ASN A 33 1.18 -6.46 -19.85
N ASP A 34 2.41 -6.82 -20.21
CA ASP A 34 3.32 -5.92 -20.96
C ASP A 34 2.73 -5.42 -22.29
N ARG A 35 1.84 -6.20 -22.93
CA ARG A 35 1.22 -5.84 -24.21
C ARG A 35 -0.02 -4.96 -24.04
N THR A 36 -0.75 -5.10 -22.93
CA THR A 36 -2.05 -4.45 -22.69
C THR A 36 -2.01 -3.35 -21.63
N LEU A 37 -0.84 -3.07 -21.04
CA LEU A 37 -0.67 -1.99 -20.07
C LEU A 37 -1.11 -0.61 -20.61
N TYR A 38 -1.03 -0.41 -21.92
CA TYR A 38 -1.56 0.78 -22.59
C TYR A 38 -3.08 0.94 -22.38
N ASP A 39 -3.85 -0.14 -22.52
CA ASP A 39 -5.31 -0.12 -22.36
C ASP A 39 -5.68 0.18 -20.91
N LEU A 40 -4.98 -0.47 -19.96
CA LEU A 40 -5.16 -0.22 -18.53
C LEU A 40 -4.89 1.26 -18.16
N ARG A 41 -3.86 1.88 -18.77
CA ARG A 41 -3.59 3.32 -18.61
C ARG A 41 -4.70 4.19 -19.18
N HIS A 42 -5.26 3.85 -20.35
CA HIS A 42 -6.39 4.58 -20.93
C HIS A 42 -7.63 4.53 -20.06
N MET A 43 -7.95 3.36 -19.50
CA MET A 43 -9.04 3.20 -18.53
C MET A 43 -8.82 4.10 -17.30
N ALA A 44 -7.59 4.18 -16.80
CA ALA A 44 -7.26 5.04 -15.67
C ALA A 44 -7.49 6.53 -16.00
N VAL A 45 -7.03 7.00 -17.16
CA VAL A 45 -7.17 8.41 -17.61
C VAL A 45 -8.64 8.79 -17.81
N ARG A 46 -9.47 7.86 -18.30
CA ARG A 46 -10.92 8.08 -18.46
C ARG A 46 -11.70 8.04 -17.14
N GLY A 47 -11.07 7.57 -16.06
CA GLY A 47 -11.70 7.39 -14.76
C GLY A 47 -12.51 6.09 -14.64
N ASP A 48 -12.39 5.17 -15.59
CA ASP A 48 -13.13 3.91 -15.63
C ASP A 48 -12.78 3.00 -14.44
N LEU A 49 -11.57 3.16 -13.89
CA LEU A 49 -11.12 2.43 -12.69
C LEU A 49 -11.72 2.98 -11.38
N ARG A 50 -12.49 4.07 -11.40
CA ARG A 50 -13.02 4.71 -10.18
C ARG A 50 -13.84 3.75 -9.31
N ALA A 51 -14.63 2.89 -9.94
CA ALA A 51 -15.49 1.90 -9.29
C ALA A 51 -14.86 0.50 -9.19
N SER A 52 -13.62 0.32 -9.66
CA SER A 52 -12.93 -0.96 -9.58
C SER A 52 -12.54 -1.27 -8.13
N PRO A 53 -12.73 -2.51 -7.66
CA PRO A 53 -12.25 -2.94 -6.35
C PRO A 53 -10.76 -3.34 -6.34
N PHE A 54 -10.03 -3.04 -7.43
CA PHE A 54 -8.62 -3.39 -7.63
C PHE A 54 -7.77 -2.16 -7.98
N ARG A 55 -8.18 -0.98 -7.50
CA ARG A 55 -7.50 0.29 -7.80
C ARG A 55 -6.07 0.30 -7.26
N SER A 56 -5.88 -0.16 -6.02
CA SER A 56 -4.57 -0.26 -5.38
C SER A 56 -3.62 -1.15 -6.17
N LEU A 57 -4.14 -2.24 -6.74
CA LEU A 57 -3.39 -3.14 -7.59
C LEU A 57 -3.00 -2.48 -8.92
N CYS A 58 -3.94 -1.79 -9.57
CA CYS A 58 -3.64 -0.99 -10.76
C CYS A 58 -2.56 0.06 -10.48
N TRP A 59 -2.63 0.73 -9.33
CA TRP A 59 -1.62 1.70 -8.89
C TRP A 59 -0.26 1.04 -8.68
N ALA A 60 -0.21 -0.13 -8.04
CA ALA A 60 1.02 -0.90 -7.89
C ALA A 60 1.66 -1.21 -9.26
N VAL A 61 0.84 -1.60 -10.24
CA VAL A 61 1.31 -1.85 -11.61
C VAL A 61 1.81 -0.58 -12.29
N PHE A 62 1.06 0.53 -12.21
CA PHE A 62 1.48 1.80 -12.82
C PHE A 62 2.77 2.36 -12.22
N MET A 63 2.94 2.23 -10.91
CA MET A 63 4.14 2.71 -10.21
C MET A 63 5.33 1.75 -10.37
N GLY A 64 5.09 0.53 -10.86
CA GLY A 64 6.11 -0.51 -11.00
C GLY A 64 6.48 -1.19 -9.68
N ALA A 65 5.63 -1.08 -8.66
CA ALA A 65 5.69 -1.89 -7.45
C ALA A 65 5.25 -3.34 -7.72
N LEU A 66 4.43 -3.57 -8.75
CA LEU A 66 4.17 -4.90 -9.29
C LEU A 66 4.39 -4.86 -10.80
N LYS A 67 5.29 -5.71 -11.30
CA LYS A 67 5.64 -5.78 -12.70
C LYS A 67 4.94 -6.97 -13.34
N PRO A 68 4.42 -6.84 -14.57
CA PRO A 68 3.99 -7.99 -15.35
C PRO A 68 5.12 -9.01 -15.57
N PRO A 69 4.80 -10.29 -15.83
CA PRO A 69 3.46 -10.87 -15.87
C PRO A 69 2.84 -11.04 -14.47
N SER A 70 1.50 -11.11 -14.41
CA SER A 70 0.75 -11.24 -13.15
C SER A 70 1.03 -12.53 -12.37
N SER A 71 1.57 -13.56 -13.03
CA SER A 71 2.05 -14.78 -12.38
C SER A 71 3.15 -14.54 -11.35
N GLU A 72 3.93 -13.46 -11.49
CA GLU A 72 5.03 -13.13 -10.58
C GLU A 72 4.60 -12.21 -9.42
N TRP A 73 3.33 -11.75 -9.39
CA TRP A 73 2.91 -10.74 -8.42
C TRP A 73 2.92 -11.22 -6.97
N VAL A 74 2.59 -12.49 -6.72
CA VAL A 74 2.66 -13.09 -5.38
C VAL A 74 4.09 -13.02 -4.85
N LYS A 75 5.05 -13.53 -5.62
CA LYS A 75 6.47 -13.50 -5.28
C LYS A 75 6.99 -12.07 -5.09
N GLN A 76 6.57 -11.14 -5.95
CA GLN A 76 6.95 -9.73 -5.80
C GLN A 76 6.37 -9.09 -4.54
N ARG A 77 5.12 -9.40 -4.17
CA ARG A 77 4.49 -8.94 -2.92
C ARG A 77 5.26 -9.43 -1.71
N GLU A 78 5.55 -10.73 -1.66
CA GLU A 78 6.30 -11.35 -0.56
C GLU A 78 7.69 -10.73 -0.42
N ALA A 79 8.41 -10.52 -1.53
CA ALA A 79 9.71 -9.88 -1.52
C ALA A 79 9.65 -8.43 -1.00
N HIS A 80 8.69 -7.61 -1.46
CA HIS A 80 8.54 -6.24 -0.97
C HIS A 80 8.13 -6.18 0.52
N ARG A 81 7.31 -7.14 0.98
CA ARG A 81 6.92 -7.26 2.39
C ARG A 81 8.13 -7.57 3.26
N GLU A 82 8.92 -8.56 2.87
CA GLU A 82 10.15 -8.94 3.55
C GLU A 82 11.17 -7.78 3.59
N ASP A 83 11.37 -7.09 2.46
CA ASP A 83 12.26 -5.93 2.38
C ASP A 83 11.85 -4.83 3.38
N TYR A 84 10.56 -4.56 3.51
CA TYR A 84 10.05 -3.58 4.48
C TYR A 84 10.18 -4.05 5.93
N LEU A 85 9.92 -5.33 6.22
CA LEU A 85 10.10 -5.87 7.56
C LEU A 85 11.57 -5.76 8.02
N GLN A 86 12.51 -6.10 7.15
CA GLN A 86 13.94 -5.92 7.42
C GLN A 86 14.33 -4.45 7.62
N LEU A 87 13.68 -3.54 6.90
CA LEU A 87 13.88 -2.10 7.06
C LEU A 87 13.39 -1.62 8.43
N LYS A 88 12.22 -2.10 8.84
CA LYS A 88 11.57 -1.78 10.11
C LYS A 88 12.41 -2.29 11.28
N ASP A 89 12.85 -3.54 11.22
CA ASP A 89 13.72 -4.16 12.23
C ASP A 89 15.06 -3.43 12.34
N ARG A 90 15.61 -2.95 11.22
CA ARG A 90 16.88 -2.22 11.21
C ARG A 90 16.79 -0.81 11.81
N TYR A 91 15.71 -0.08 11.56
CA TYR A 91 15.63 1.34 11.90
C TYR A 91 14.77 1.64 13.12
N MET A 92 13.85 0.76 13.52
CA MET A 92 13.06 0.92 14.74
C MET A 92 13.73 0.25 15.95
N LEU A 93 15.07 0.19 15.95
CA LEU A 93 15.85 -0.35 17.06
C LEU A 93 15.74 0.56 18.29
N ASN A 94 15.47 -0.05 19.44
CA ASN A 94 15.49 0.63 20.72
C ASN A 94 16.85 0.38 21.39
N PRO A 95 17.72 1.40 21.59
CA PRO A 95 19.03 1.24 22.21
C PRO A 95 18.95 0.60 23.61
N HIS A 96 17.83 0.75 24.31
CA HIS A 96 17.60 0.09 25.61
C HIS A 96 17.57 -1.43 25.53
N LEU A 97 17.35 -2.00 24.35
CA LEU A 97 17.40 -3.43 24.09
C LEU A 97 18.80 -3.92 23.72
N ASN A 98 19.75 -2.99 23.50
CA ASN A 98 21.12 -3.35 23.18
C ASN A 98 21.90 -3.65 24.47
N THR A 99 22.32 -4.89 24.64
CA THR A 99 23.00 -5.39 25.84
C THR A 99 24.51 -5.20 25.82
N ASP A 100 25.07 -4.74 24.70
CA ASP A 100 26.53 -4.77 24.47
C ASP A 100 27.34 -3.74 25.25
N GLY A 101 26.69 -2.87 26.05
CA GLY A 101 27.31 -2.05 27.10
C GLY A 101 28.40 -1.06 26.66
N SER A 102 28.73 -1.01 25.37
CA SER A 102 29.83 -0.24 24.79
C SER A 102 29.42 1.16 24.33
N ASP A 103 28.14 1.51 24.40
CA ASP A 103 27.59 2.77 23.91
C ASP A 103 26.65 3.38 24.96
N ASP A 104 26.79 4.68 25.22
CA ASP A 104 26.18 5.39 26.35
C ASP A 104 25.31 6.58 25.89
N PRO A 105 24.19 6.89 26.58
CA PRO A 105 23.30 8.02 26.25
C PRO A 105 23.97 9.39 26.11
N LEU A 106 25.11 9.60 26.76
CA LEU A 106 25.84 10.87 26.74
C LEU A 106 26.97 10.90 25.70
N SER A 107 27.10 9.85 24.89
CA SER A 107 28.11 9.80 23.83
C SER A 107 27.87 10.92 22.81
N GLN A 108 28.89 11.76 22.61
CA GLN A 108 28.88 12.81 21.58
C GLN A 108 29.30 12.31 20.20
N SER A 109 29.56 11.01 20.06
CA SER A 109 29.90 10.41 18.77
C SER A 109 28.70 10.47 17.81
N SER A 110 28.93 10.88 16.57
CA SER A 110 27.94 10.77 15.50
C SER A 110 27.61 9.31 15.14
N GLU A 111 28.44 8.36 15.57
CA GLU A 111 28.24 6.92 15.36
C GLU A 111 27.53 6.24 16.54
N SER A 112 27.22 6.98 17.61
CA SER A 112 26.49 6.44 18.74
C SER A 112 25.05 6.11 18.37
N LEU A 113 24.60 4.92 18.76
CA LEU A 113 23.21 4.47 18.69
C LEU A 113 22.29 5.41 19.47
N TRP A 114 22.77 6.00 20.56
CA TRP A 114 21.99 6.96 21.35
C TRP A 114 21.79 8.27 20.61
N ASN A 115 22.84 8.80 19.99
CA ASN A 115 22.72 9.99 19.16
C ASN A 115 21.75 9.76 18.00
N GLN A 116 21.90 8.62 17.30
CA GLN A 116 20.95 8.23 16.25
C GLN A 116 19.52 8.10 16.78
N HIS A 117 19.34 7.50 17.96
CA HIS A 117 18.04 7.35 18.59
C HIS A 117 17.38 8.69 18.93
N PHE A 118 18.13 9.67 19.44
CA PHE A 118 17.59 11.01 19.67
C PHE A 118 17.18 11.70 18.38
N CYS A 119 18.02 11.63 17.32
CA CYS A 119 17.64 12.13 15.99
C CYS A 119 16.37 11.43 15.46
N ASP A 120 16.24 10.13 15.68
CA ASP A 120 15.07 9.35 15.26
C ASP A 120 13.81 9.74 16.02
N GLN A 121 13.92 10.00 17.33
CA GLN A 121 12.81 10.49 18.14
C GLN A 121 12.33 11.86 17.67
N GLU A 122 13.24 12.78 17.38
CA GLU A 122 12.91 14.10 16.83
C GLU A 122 12.21 13.98 15.47
N LEU A 123 12.76 13.16 14.58
CA LEU A 123 12.16 12.87 13.27
C LEU A 123 10.75 12.28 13.42
N CYS A 124 10.58 11.31 14.32
CA CYS A 124 9.28 10.71 14.61
C CYS A 124 8.29 11.73 15.17
N ALA A 125 8.73 12.66 16.02
CA ALA A 125 7.87 13.71 16.57
C ALA A 125 7.34 14.65 15.48
N VAL A 126 8.22 15.06 14.55
CA VAL A 126 7.85 15.88 13.38
C VAL A 126 6.84 15.14 12.50
N ILE A 127 7.09 13.86 12.20
CA ILE A 127 6.16 13.04 11.40
C ILE A 127 4.81 12.91 12.10
N LYS A 128 4.78 12.61 13.40
CA LYS A 128 3.54 12.45 14.17
C LYS A 128 2.69 13.72 14.17
N GLN A 129 3.33 14.88 14.30
CA GLN A 129 2.61 16.16 14.25
C GLN A 129 1.85 16.34 12.93
N ASP A 130 2.45 15.92 11.82
CA ASP A 130 1.85 15.96 10.49
C ASP A 130 0.79 14.89 10.26
N VAL A 131 1.03 13.67 10.74
CA VAL A 131 0.07 12.56 10.64
C VAL A 131 -1.22 12.88 11.40
N VAL A 132 -1.14 13.42 12.62
CA VAL A 132 -2.33 13.75 13.43
C VAL A 132 -3.22 14.79 12.76
N ARG A 133 -2.68 15.68 11.91
CA ARG A 133 -3.45 16.69 11.16
C ARG A 133 -3.86 16.24 9.74
N THR A 134 -3.52 15.02 9.32
CA THR A 134 -3.82 14.53 7.96
C THR A 134 -5.31 14.21 7.79
N PHE A 135 -5.98 14.87 6.84
CA PHE A 135 -7.40 14.69 6.52
C PHE A 135 -8.32 14.59 7.77
N PRO A 136 -8.41 15.65 8.58
CA PRO A 136 -9.06 15.59 9.90
C PRO A 136 -10.56 15.31 9.85
N GLY A 137 -11.22 15.56 8.71
CA GLY A 137 -12.63 15.24 8.49
C GLY A 137 -12.91 13.78 8.10
N VAL A 138 -11.91 12.90 8.12
CA VAL A 138 -12.04 11.48 7.74
C VAL A 138 -11.63 10.60 8.92
N ASP A 139 -12.62 9.96 9.55
CA ASP A 139 -12.45 9.14 10.77
C ASP A 139 -11.42 8.02 10.63
N PHE A 140 -11.25 7.48 9.42
CA PHE A 140 -10.25 6.46 9.14
C PHE A 140 -8.84 6.89 9.60
N PHE A 141 -8.43 8.14 9.35
CA PHE A 141 -7.12 8.67 9.73
C PHE A 141 -7.04 9.13 11.19
N ARG A 142 -8.12 9.01 11.97
CA ARG A 142 -8.12 9.27 13.42
C ARG A 142 -7.78 8.02 14.23
N LYS A 143 -7.85 6.84 13.61
CA LYS A 143 -7.56 5.55 14.25
C LYS A 143 -6.07 5.43 14.58
N ALA A 144 -5.74 5.12 15.83
CA ALA A 144 -4.35 4.95 16.27
C ALA A 144 -3.55 3.96 15.41
N PRO A 145 -4.07 2.76 15.05
CA PRO A 145 -3.34 1.84 14.17
C PRO A 145 -2.97 2.43 12.81
N ILE A 146 -3.81 3.31 12.25
CA ILE A 146 -3.55 3.97 10.97
C ILE A 146 -2.49 5.07 11.13
N GLN A 147 -2.53 5.84 12.22
CA GLN A 147 -1.53 6.87 12.49
C GLN A 147 -0.16 6.28 12.80
N ASP A 148 -0.12 5.18 13.55
CA ASP A 148 1.11 4.44 13.85
C ASP A 148 1.71 3.87 12.56
N MET A 149 0.89 3.25 11.72
CA MET A 149 1.29 2.74 10.41
C MET A 149 1.86 3.84 9.50
N MET A 150 1.16 4.98 9.40
CA MET A 150 1.65 6.13 8.63
C MET A 150 3.00 6.63 9.15
N THR A 151 3.14 6.72 10.47
CA THR A 151 4.38 7.16 11.12
C THR A 151 5.52 6.20 10.81
N ASN A 152 5.30 4.88 10.92
CA ASN A 152 6.29 3.85 10.64
C ASN A 152 6.78 3.92 9.18
N ILE A 153 5.85 4.00 8.22
CA ILE A 153 6.16 4.06 6.79
C ILE A 153 7.01 5.29 6.49
N LEU A 154 6.58 6.47 6.96
CA LEU A 154 7.27 7.73 6.70
C LEU A 154 8.66 7.77 7.36
N PHE A 155 8.77 7.23 8.58
CA PHE A 155 10.04 7.12 9.29
C PHE A 155 11.01 6.16 8.58
N CYS A 156 10.55 4.96 8.24
CA CYS A 156 11.35 3.97 7.51
C CYS A 156 11.82 4.51 6.17
N TYR A 157 10.95 5.22 5.43
CA TYR A 157 11.33 5.88 4.19
C TYR A 157 12.42 6.94 4.42
N ALA A 158 12.24 7.83 5.41
CA ALA A 158 13.20 8.88 5.72
C ALA A 158 14.57 8.32 6.10
N ARG A 159 14.62 7.23 6.87
CA ARG A 159 15.85 6.53 7.24
C ARG A 159 16.51 5.80 6.08
N ARG A 160 15.71 5.22 5.17
CA ARG A 160 16.21 4.57 3.95
C ARG A 160 16.86 5.56 2.99
N TYR A 161 16.32 6.78 2.92
CA TYR A 161 16.74 7.83 2.00
C TYR A 161 17.16 9.11 2.73
N PRO A 162 18.29 9.09 3.49
CA PRO A 162 18.66 10.18 4.40
C PRO A 162 18.89 11.53 3.72
N LYS A 163 19.27 11.54 2.43
CA LYS A 163 19.40 12.77 1.63
C LYS A 163 18.05 13.46 1.39
N MET A 164 17.01 12.67 1.18
CA MET A 164 15.65 13.17 1.01
C MET A 164 15.03 13.49 2.38
N CYS A 165 15.21 12.56 3.32
CA CYS A 165 14.58 12.50 4.63
C CYS A 165 13.05 12.65 4.52
N TYR A 166 12.38 12.88 5.64
CA TYR A 166 10.98 13.27 5.67
C TYR A 166 10.83 14.74 5.25
N ARG A 167 9.83 15.03 4.41
CA ARG A 167 9.43 16.38 4.05
C ARG A 167 7.92 16.54 4.25
N GLN A 168 7.52 17.70 4.78
CA GLN A 168 6.12 18.04 4.93
C GLN A 168 5.38 17.86 3.59
N GLY A 169 4.20 17.24 3.64
CA GLY A 169 3.40 16.87 2.46
C GLY A 169 3.53 15.39 2.07
N MET A 170 4.60 14.69 2.46
CA MET A 170 4.71 13.23 2.21
C MET A 170 3.57 12.43 2.85
N HIS A 171 3.07 12.86 4.01
CA HIS A 171 1.91 12.25 4.67
C HIS A 171 0.61 12.37 3.84
N GLU A 172 0.45 13.45 3.07
CA GLU A 172 -0.72 13.67 2.21
C GLU A 172 -0.68 12.79 0.95
N ILE A 173 0.52 12.36 0.53
CA ILE A 173 0.72 11.37 -0.53
C ILE A 173 0.43 9.96 0.01
N LEU A 174 0.91 9.65 1.20
CA LEU A 174 0.75 8.32 1.80
C LEU A 174 -0.70 8.00 2.17
N ALA A 175 -1.41 8.96 2.77
CA ALA A 175 -2.76 8.76 3.27
C ALA A 175 -3.77 8.21 2.23
N PRO A 176 -3.91 8.75 1.01
CA PRO A 176 -4.84 8.19 0.01
C PRO A 176 -4.40 6.80 -0.48
N LEU A 177 -3.11 6.46 -0.44
CA LEU A 177 -2.63 5.12 -0.77
C LEU A 177 -3.15 4.11 0.24
N ILE A 178 -2.90 4.35 1.54
CA ILE A 178 -3.36 3.48 2.63
C ILE A 178 -4.88 3.28 2.55
N PHE A 179 -5.63 4.37 2.33
CA PHE A 179 -7.09 4.29 2.28
C PHE A 179 -7.61 3.40 1.15
N VAL A 180 -7.03 3.52 -0.06
CA VAL A 180 -7.45 2.72 -1.22
C VAL A 180 -6.98 1.28 -1.09
N ILE A 181 -5.74 1.04 -0.62
CA ILE A 181 -5.24 -0.32 -0.36
C ILE A 181 -6.11 -1.00 0.70
N HIS A 182 -6.41 -0.32 1.80
CA HIS A 182 -7.29 -0.85 2.84
C HIS A 182 -8.67 -1.19 2.28
N SER A 183 -9.26 -0.31 1.47
CA SER A 183 -10.58 -0.54 0.87
C SER A 183 -10.61 -1.78 -0.01
N ASP A 184 -9.60 -1.97 -0.87
CA ASP A 184 -9.50 -3.13 -1.76
C ASP A 184 -9.23 -4.43 -0.96
N GLN A 185 -8.38 -4.38 0.06
CA GLN A 185 -8.10 -5.52 0.94
C GLN A 185 -9.33 -5.92 1.77
N GLN A 186 -10.11 -4.96 2.28
CA GLN A 186 -11.37 -5.26 2.98
C GLN A 186 -12.43 -5.82 2.05
N ALA A 187 -12.54 -5.30 0.82
CA ALA A 187 -13.43 -5.86 -0.19
C ALA A 187 -13.07 -7.31 -0.51
N MET A 188 -11.78 -7.61 -0.65
CA MET A 188 -11.30 -8.98 -0.84
C MET A 188 -11.65 -9.86 0.37
N ALA A 189 -11.32 -9.42 1.59
CA ALA A 189 -11.61 -10.17 2.83
C ALA A 189 -13.10 -10.56 2.93
N HIS A 190 -13.99 -9.61 2.63
CA HIS A 190 -15.42 -9.88 2.61
C HIS A 190 -15.81 -10.92 1.55
N ILE A 191 -15.23 -10.88 0.36
CA ILE A 191 -15.49 -11.86 -0.70
C ILE A 191 -15.02 -13.27 -0.27
N GLN A 192 -13.87 -13.38 0.41
CA GLN A 192 -13.40 -14.66 0.94
C GLN A 192 -14.28 -15.23 2.06
N GLU A 193 -14.92 -14.38 2.87
CA GLU A 193 -15.91 -14.83 3.85
C GLU A 193 -17.17 -15.42 3.17
N LEU A 194 -17.56 -14.86 2.03
CA LEU A 194 -18.72 -15.33 1.26
C LEU A 194 -18.41 -16.58 0.43
N ASP A 195 -17.20 -16.68 -0.12
CA ASP A 195 -16.73 -17.81 -0.90
C ASP A 195 -15.29 -18.18 -0.51
N PRO A 196 -15.09 -19.27 0.26
CA PRO A 196 -13.76 -19.74 0.63
C PRO A 196 -12.91 -20.27 -0.53
N THR A 197 -13.47 -20.42 -1.73
CA THR A 197 -12.79 -20.98 -2.92
C THR A 197 -12.14 -19.93 -3.83
N VAL A 198 -12.20 -18.65 -3.43
CA VAL A 198 -11.56 -17.52 -4.11
C VAL A 198 -10.08 -17.82 -4.40
N ASP A 199 -9.61 -17.34 -5.56
CA ASP A 199 -8.25 -17.50 -6.04
C ASP A 199 -7.20 -17.23 -4.94
N PRO A 200 -6.39 -18.24 -4.54
CA PRO A 200 -5.38 -18.09 -3.50
C PRO A 200 -4.34 -16.99 -3.80
N ASN A 201 -4.02 -16.75 -5.07
CA ASN A 201 -3.10 -15.68 -5.44
C ASN A 201 -3.71 -14.32 -5.11
N LEU A 202 -5.01 -14.14 -5.36
CA LEU A 202 -5.72 -12.91 -5.02
C LEU A 202 -5.73 -12.68 -3.51
N VAL A 203 -6.01 -13.74 -2.73
CA VAL A 203 -5.96 -13.71 -1.26
C VAL A 203 -4.59 -13.27 -0.77
N THR A 204 -3.50 -13.82 -1.32
CA THR A 204 -2.14 -13.45 -0.94
C THR A 204 -1.80 -12.00 -1.32
N ILE A 205 -2.21 -11.56 -2.52
CA ILE A 205 -1.90 -10.22 -3.05
C ILE A 205 -2.64 -9.12 -2.28
N LEU A 206 -3.90 -9.34 -1.89
CA LEU A 206 -4.75 -8.36 -1.19
C LEU A 206 -5.02 -8.74 0.27
N ASN A 207 -4.04 -9.39 0.92
CA ASN A 207 -4.14 -9.77 2.32
C ASN A 207 -4.16 -8.52 3.25
N PRO A 208 -5.23 -8.30 4.05
CA PRO A 208 -5.35 -7.16 4.95
C PRO A 208 -4.25 -7.03 6.01
N SER A 209 -3.61 -8.15 6.38
CA SER A 209 -2.52 -8.17 7.37
C SER A 209 -1.25 -7.47 6.89
N HIS A 210 -1.14 -7.18 5.59
CA HIS A 210 0.02 -6.57 4.97
C HIS A 210 -0.23 -5.14 4.45
N LEU A 211 -1.21 -4.44 5.02
CA LEU A 211 -1.54 -3.07 4.64
C LEU A 211 -0.33 -2.12 4.75
N GLU A 212 0.50 -2.27 5.77
CA GLU A 212 1.65 -1.37 6.01
C GLU A 212 2.74 -1.58 4.93
N GLU A 213 3.15 -2.83 4.73
CA GLU A 213 4.15 -3.27 3.76
C GLU A 213 3.73 -2.91 2.33
N ASP A 214 2.48 -3.22 1.98
CA ASP A 214 1.95 -2.97 0.64
C ASP A 214 1.85 -1.46 0.37
N SER A 215 1.54 -0.66 1.39
CA SER A 215 1.54 0.80 1.29
C SER A 215 2.96 1.35 1.10
N PHE A 216 3.96 0.86 1.85
CA PHE A 216 5.35 1.26 1.69
C PHE A 216 5.88 0.96 0.28
N SER A 217 5.56 -0.23 -0.26
CA SER A 217 6.02 -0.64 -1.60
C SER A 217 5.56 0.31 -2.70
N ILE A 218 4.32 0.79 -2.65
CA ILE A 218 3.79 1.74 -3.64
C ILE A 218 4.30 3.17 -3.35
N PHE A 219 4.31 3.56 -2.07
CA PHE A 219 4.74 4.88 -1.64
C PHE A 219 6.19 5.16 -2.04
N SER A 220 7.11 4.22 -1.77
CA SER A 220 8.53 4.35 -2.15
C SER A 220 8.73 4.56 -3.65
N GLN A 221 8.01 3.82 -4.49
CA GLN A 221 8.06 3.99 -5.95
C GLN A 221 7.52 5.34 -6.42
N ILE A 222 6.49 5.88 -5.75
CA ILE A 222 6.00 7.23 -6.02
C ILE A 222 7.07 8.25 -5.65
N MET A 223 7.62 8.13 -4.44
CA MET A 223 8.61 9.06 -3.93
C MET A 223 9.87 9.09 -4.80
N ASP A 224 10.34 7.96 -5.30
CA ASP A 224 11.48 7.89 -6.23
C ASP A 224 11.23 8.67 -7.53
N ARG A 225 9.99 8.67 -8.03
CA ARG A 225 9.61 9.38 -9.27
C ARG A 225 9.45 10.88 -9.05
N ILE A 226 8.99 11.29 -7.88
CA ILE A 226 8.76 12.70 -7.55
C ILE A 226 9.92 13.33 -6.76
N ALA A 227 10.99 12.56 -6.52
CA ALA A 227 12.13 12.99 -5.71
C ALA A 227 12.73 14.32 -6.21
N SER A 228 12.71 14.59 -7.52
CA SER A 228 13.19 15.86 -8.09
C SER A 228 12.43 17.08 -7.57
N PHE A 229 11.12 16.97 -7.29
CA PHE A 229 10.31 18.08 -6.77
C PHE A 229 10.62 18.42 -5.30
N TYR A 230 11.26 17.50 -4.58
CA TYR A 230 11.69 17.70 -3.19
C TYR A 230 13.17 18.08 -3.07
N ARG A 231 13.93 18.01 -4.16
CA ARG A 231 15.30 18.52 -4.19
C ARG A 231 15.21 20.04 -4.21
N ILE A 232 15.48 20.66 -3.07
CA ILE A 232 15.76 22.09 -3.01
C ILE A 232 17.05 22.28 -3.82
N THR A 233 16.95 22.86 -5.02
CA THR A 233 18.10 23.52 -5.62
C THR A 233 18.42 24.69 -4.71
N ASP A 234 19.51 24.58 -3.95
CA ASP A 234 20.11 25.74 -3.30
C ASP A 234 20.33 26.80 -4.39
N LEU A 235 19.57 27.88 -4.33
CA LEU A 235 19.78 29.12 -5.07
C LEU A 235 20.68 30.03 -4.25
#